data_AF-A0AAN8Q2J9-F1
#
_entry.id   AF-A0AAN8Q2J9-F1
#
_cell.length_a   1.000
_cell.length_b   1.000
_cell.length_c   1.000
_cell.angle_alpha   90.00
_cell.angle_beta   90.00
_cell.angle_gamma   90.00
#
_symmetry.space_group_name_H-M   'P 1'
#
loop_
_entity.id
_entity.type
_entity.pdbx_description
1 polymer ?
#
loop_
_entity_poly.entity_id
_entity_poly.type
_entity_poly.pdbx_seq_one_letter_code
_entity_poly.pdbx_strand_id
1 'polypeptide(L)'
;MPEMKKTRDVFLWCMSVVYLFAFASLYVQIPGLYGDNGVLPAKLALNTEANSWHELLDGQPTLLKLTPKLGLDVQTGMDLLCLGGILISFFCMVSRGGRDVVSFTLLWMLYLSLYQVGQTFMWFQWDILLLEAGFLTILIAPFKIQIPKLKFAPSHHHDKITMWLVKWLLFRLMFASGVVKLTSKCPTWWGLTALTHHFETQCIPTPFAWFWHQFPTWFLKLSCALTYVIEIPIPFLFFAPVRSLRIFAFFAQVC
;
A
#
# COMPACT_ATOMS: atom_id res chain seq x y z
N MET A 1 -0.83 -28.72 -2.82
CA MET A 1 -0.03 -27.94 -1.84
C MET A 1 -0.97 -27.10 -0.97
N PRO A 2 -1.49 -27.65 0.14
CA PRO A 2 -2.41 -26.95 1.06
C PRO A 2 -1.79 -25.72 1.73
N GLU A 3 -0.47 -25.68 1.93
CA GLU A 3 0.25 -24.54 2.53
C GLU A 3 0.10 -23.25 1.72
N MET A 4 0.27 -23.30 0.40
CA MET A 4 0.17 -22.13 -0.48
C MET A 4 -1.24 -21.49 -0.46
N LYS A 5 -2.28 -22.32 -0.36
CA LYS A 5 -3.66 -21.83 -0.23
C LYS A 5 -3.86 -21.05 1.06
N LYS A 6 -3.30 -21.54 2.18
CA LYS A 6 -3.36 -20.86 3.47
C LYS A 6 -2.60 -19.53 3.44
N THR A 7 -1.38 -19.51 2.88
CA THR A 7 -0.60 -18.28 2.75
C THR A 7 -1.33 -17.23 1.92
N ARG A 8 -1.88 -17.63 0.78
CA ARG A 8 -2.68 -16.75 -0.09
C ARG A 8 -3.88 -16.18 0.64
N ASP A 9 -4.66 -17.04 1.30
CA ASP A 9 -5.87 -16.61 2.00
C ASP A 9 -5.56 -15.66 3.17
N VAL A 10 -4.45 -15.88 3.90
CA VAL A 10 -3.98 -14.96 4.94
C VAL A 10 -3.54 -13.63 4.32
N PHE A 11 -2.78 -13.66 3.22
CA PHE A 11 -2.36 -12.45 2.52
C PHE A 11 -3.55 -11.59 2.06
N LEU A 12 -4.57 -12.19 1.43
CA LEU A 12 -5.77 -11.48 1.01
C LEU A 12 -6.56 -10.94 2.21
N TRP A 13 -6.60 -11.68 3.32
CA TRP A 13 -7.23 -11.19 4.55
C TRP A 13 -6.47 -9.98 5.13
N CYS A 14 -5.14 -10.05 5.24
CA CYS A 14 -4.33 -8.92 5.68
C CYS A 14 -4.54 -7.68 4.80
N MET A 15 -4.60 -7.85 3.48
CA MET A 15 -4.86 -6.76 2.55
C MET A 15 -6.26 -6.14 2.74
N SER A 16 -7.28 -6.95 3.04
CA SER A 16 -8.61 -6.41 3.37
C SER A 16 -8.59 -5.55 4.63
N VAL A 17 -7.81 -5.94 5.64
CA VAL A 17 -7.62 -5.15 6.87
C VAL A 17 -6.90 -3.83 6.57
N VAL A 18 -5.83 -3.87 5.76
CA VAL A 18 -5.10 -2.66 5.36
C VAL A 18 -6.00 -1.69 4.60
N TYR A 19 -6.78 -2.16 3.63
CA TYR A 19 -7.74 -1.31 2.91
C TYR A 19 -8.78 -0.72 3.86
N LEU A 20 -9.33 -1.51 4.79
CA LEU A 20 -10.30 -1.03 5.76
C LEU A 20 -9.75 0.16 6.58
N PHE A 21 -8.54 0.02 7.12
CA PHE A 21 -7.89 1.11 7.85
C PHE A 21 -7.53 2.30 6.97
N ALA A 22 -7.08 2.07 5.73
CA ALA A 22 -6.75 3.14 4.80
C ALA A 22 -7.98 4.00 4.46
N PHE A 23 -9.10 3.37 4.08
CA PHE A 23 -10.34 4.10 3.79
C PHE A 23 -10.95 4.74 5.04
N ALA A 24 -10.93 4.07 6.20
CA ALA A 24 -11.45 4.64 7.44
C ALA A 24 -10.64 5.86 7.90
N SER A 25 -9.30 5.78 7.81
CA SER A 25 -8.40 6.88 8.13
C SER A 25 -8.64 8.07 7.20
N LEU A 26 -8.77 7.83 5.90
CA LEU A 26 -9.02 8.86 4.91
C LEU A 26 -10.40 9.51 5.08
N TYR A 27 -11.44 8.73 5.39
CA TYR A 27 -12.79 9.23 5.65
C TYR A 27 -12.83 10.31 6.73
N VAL A 28 -12.14 10.10 7.85
CA VAL A 28 -12.07 11.07 8.95
C VAL A 28 -11.29 12.34 8.53
N GLN A 29 -10.35 12.19 7.60
CA GLN A 29 -9.46 13.24 7.14
C GLN A 29 -10.06 14.14 6.04
N ILE A 30 -11.01 13.63 5.25
CA ILE A 30 -11.58 14.33 4.09
C ILE A 30 -12.12 15.73 4.43
N PRO A 31 -12.95 15.95 5.46
CA PRO A 31 -13.52 17.27 5.73
C PRO A 31 -12.46 18.34 6.01
N GLY A 32 -11.35 17.97 6.66
CA GLY A 32 -10.28 18.91 7.00
C GLY A 32 -9.24 19.12 5.91
N LEU A 33 -8.97 18.08 5.11
CA LEU A 33 -7.93 18.14 4.07
C LEU A 33 -8.49 18.52 2.70
N TYR A 34 -9.54 17.85 2.25
CA TYR A 34 -10.00 17.88 0.86
C TYR A 34 -11.37 18.53 0.67
N GLY A 35 -12.08 18.81 1.75
CA GLY A 35 -13.35 19.53 1.71
C GLY A 35 -13.23 20.94 1.13
N ASP A 36 -14.37 21.60 0.93
CA ASP A 36 -14.41 22.94 0.32
C ASP A 36 -13.62 24.00 1.08
N ASN A 37 -13.59 23.87 2.41
CA ASN A 37 -12.81 24.71 3.32
C ASN A 37 -11.55 23.98 3.85
N GLY A 38 -11.17 22.88 3.21
CA GLY A 38 -10.01 22.10 3.57
C GLY A 38 -8.70 22.79 3.20
N VAL A 39 -7.59 22.29 3.75
CA VAL A 39 -6.24 22.81 3.46
C VAL A 39 -5.93 22.76 1.97
N LEU A 40 -6.40 21.71 1.27
CA LEU A 40 -6.14 21.47 -0.13
C LEU A 40 -7.38 20.92 -0.84
N PRO A 41 -8.33 21.79 -1.23
CA PRO A 41 -9.63 21.38 -1.76
C PRO A 41 -9.51 20.48 -3.00
N ALA A 42 -10.18 19.32 -2.96
CA ALA A 42 -10.15 18.32 -4.02
C ALA A 42 -10.71 18.83 -5.36
N LYS A 43 -11.67 19.76 -5.32
CA LYS A 43 -12.24 20.39 -6.52
C LYS A 43 -11.22 21.06 -7.42
N LEU A 44 -10.10 21.54 -6.87
CA LEU A 44 -9.03 22.19 -7.64
C LEU A 44 -8.20 21.19 -8.45
N ALA A 45 -8.18 19.92 -8.05
CA ALA A 45 -7.53 18.86 -8.84
C ALA A 45 -8.41 18.33 -9.97
N LEU A 46 -9.74 18.44 -9.84
CA LEU A 46 -10.69 18.00 -10.87
C LEU A 46 -10.88 19.11 -11.92
N ASN A 47 -9.88 19.28 -12.80
CA ASN A 47 -9.89 20.31 -13.83
C ASN A 47 -10.76 19.98 -15.07
N THR A 48 -11.40 18.81 -15.13
CA THR A 48 -12.16 18.40 -16.33
C THR A 48 -13.32 17.47 -15.97
N GLU A 49 -14.53 17.92 -16.29
CA GLU A 49 -15.74 17.08 -16.28
C GLU A 49 -15.64 16.06 -17.42
N ALA A 50 -15.82 14.77 -17.12
CA ALA A 50 -15.80 13.74 -18.16
C ALA A 50 -17.20 13.57 -18.76
N ASN A 51 -17.38 13.98 -20.01
CA ASN A 51 -18.62 13.81 -20.75
C ASN A 51 -18.75 12.40 -21.33
N SER A 52 -17.62 11.74 -21.65
CA SER A 52 -17.58 10.38 -22.23
C SER A 52 -16.77 9.36 -21.42
N TRP A 53 -17.06 8.05 -21.57
CA TRP A 53 -16.26 6.96 -20.98
C TRP A 53 -14.79 6.96 -21.45
N HIS A 54 -14.53 7.48 -22.66
CA HIS A 54 -13.17 7.66 -23.17
C HIS A 54 -12.44 8.81 -22.45
N GLU A 55 -13.10 9.91 -22.13
CA GLU A 55 -12.53 11.03 -21.35
C GLU A 55 -12.31 10.69 -19.87
N LEU A 56 -12.98 9.65 -19.36
CA LEU A 56 -12.71 9.10 -18.04
C LEU A 56 -11.37 8.36 -18.00
N LEU A 57 -11.00 7.71 -19.12
CA LEU A 57 -9.74 6.98 -19.30
C LEU A 57 -8.61 7.88 -19.79
N ASP A 58 -8.93 8.96 -20.50
CA ASP A 58 -7.97 9.96 -20.94
C ASP A 58 -7.57 10.90 -19.77
N GLY A 59 -6.27 10.95 -19.49
CA GLY A 59 -5.70 11.71 -18.37
C GLY A 59 -5.64 10.91 -17.07
N GLN A 60 -6.12 11.50 -15.96
CA GLN A 60 -6.16 10.83 -14.65
C GLN A 60 -7.49 10.07 -14.47
N PRO A 61 -7.48 8.72 -14.42
CA PRO A 61 -8.70 7.93 -14.24
C PRO A 61 -9.19 8.03 -12.80
N THR A 62 -10.32 8.70 -12.59
CA THR A 62 -10.97 8.81 -11.28
C THR A 62 -12.48 8.75 -11.41
N LEU A 63 -13.12 7.93 -10.58
CA LEU A 63 -14.59 7.85 -10.48
C LEU A 63 -15.22 9.17 -10.03
N LEU A 64 -14.43 10.07 -9.43
CA LEU A 64 -14.91 11.38 -8.97
C LEU A 64 -15.28 12.34 -10.10
N LYS A 65 -14.81 12.09 -11.33
CA LYS A 65 -15.27 12.83 -12.52
C LYS A 65 -16.74 12.58 -12.88
N LEU A 66 -17.35 11.51 -12.33
CA LEU A 66 -18.76 11.19 -12.51
C LEU A 66 -19.65 11.81 -11.40
N THR A 67 -19.06 12.30 -10.31
CA THR A 67 -19.77 12.90 -9.18
C THR A 67 -20.60 14.14 -9.58
N PRO A 68 -20.09 15.07 -10.42
CA PRO A 68 -20.89 16.22 -10.88
C PRO A 68 -22.13 15.81 -11.69
N LYS A 69 -22.07 14.70 -12.45
CA LYS A 69 -23.24 14.17 -13.21
C LYS A 69 -24.32 13.61 -12.29
N LEU A 70 -23.97 13.21 -11.08
CA LEU A 70 -24.90 12.75 -10.05
C LEU A 70 -25.48 13.92 -9.22
N GLY A 71 -25.08 15.16 -9.51
CA GLY A 71 -25.46 16.34 -8.73
C GLY A 71 -24.87 16.36 -7.32
N LEU A 72 -23.80 15.58 -7.08
CA LEU A 72 -23.14 15.47 -5.80
C LEU A 72 -21.92 16.39 -5.75
N ASP A 73 -21.66 16.95 -4.58
CA ASP A 73 -20.42 17.67 -4.33
C ASP A 73 -19.21 16.72 -4.32
N VAL A 74 -18.03 17.24 -4.69
CA VAL A 74 -16.78 16.47 -4.77
C VAL A 74 -16.43 15.84 -3.42
N GLN A 75 -16.62 16.58 -2.32
CA GLN A 75 -16.39 16.06 -0.98
C GLN A 75 -17.30 14.86 -0.67
N THR A 76 -18.59 15.01 -0.98
CA THR A 76 -19.59 13.93 -0.79
C THR A 76 -19.24 12.71 -1.64
N GLY A 77 -18.73 12.92 -2.87
CA GLY A 77 -18.22 11.84 -3.71
C GLY A 77 -17.06 11.09 -3.06
N MET A 78 -16.08 11.80 -2.50
CA MET A 78 -14.94 11.17 -1.81
C MET A 78 -15.39 10.39 -0.57
N ASP A 79 -16.33 10.93 0.20
CA ASP A 79 -16.92 10.27 1.36
C ASP A 79 -17.61 8.96 0.96
N LEU A 80 -18.41 8.98 -0.12
CA LEU A 80 -19.08 7.79 -0.65
C LEU A 80 -18.10 6.72 -1.13
N LEU A 81 -17.01 7.11 -1.81
CA LEU A 81 -15.96 6.17 -2.22
C LEU A 81 -15.28 5.54 -0.99
N CYS A 82 -15.01 6.31 0.06
CA CYS A 82 -14.42 5.79 1.29
C CYS A 82 -15.38 4.85 2.01
N LEU A 83 -16.66 5.22 2.16
CA LEU A 83 -17.68 4.36 2.77
C LEU A 83 -17.86 3.07 1.98
N GLY A 84 -17.91 3.13 0.65
CA GLY A 84 -17.92 1.95 -0.21
C GLY A 84 -16.70 1.06 -0.01
N GLY A 85 -15.50 1.67 0.06
CA GLY A 85 -14.25 0.96 0.34
C GLY A 85 -14.25 0.27 1.71
N ILE A 86 -14.74 0.94 2.75
CA ILE A 86 -14.91 0.40 4.11
C ILE A 86 -15.85 -0.79 4.09
N LEU A 87 -17.02 -0.68 3.45
CA LEU A 87 -18.00 -1.76 3.41
C LEU A 87 -17.47 -3.00 2.67
N ILE A 88 -16.86 -2.81 1.50
CA ILE A 88 -16.31 -3.92 0.70
C ILE A 88 -15.13 -4.57 1.44
N SER A 89 -14.23 -3.78 2.01
CA SER A 89 -13.06 -4.31 2.75
C SER A 89 -13.47 -5.04 4.03
N PHE A 90 -14.43 -4.51 4.78
CA PHE A 90 -15.02 -5.20 5.93
C PHE A 90 -15.69 -6.52 5.53
N PHE A 91 -16.45 -6.52 4.43
CA PHE A 91 -17.05 -7.75 3.90
C PHE A 91 -15.99 -8.78 3.50
N CYS A 92 -14.90 -8.37 2.85
CA CYS A 92 -13.77 -9.24 2.52
C CYS A 92 -13.04 -9.79 3.76
N MET A 93 -12.97 -8.99 4.83
CA MET A 93 -12.34 -9.37 6.09
C MET A 93 -13.16 -10.46 6.82
N VAL A 94 -14.49 -10.32 6.86
CA VAL A 94 -15.40 -11.25 7.56
C VAL A 94 -15.71 -12.48 6.70
N SER A 95 -16.00 -12.29 5.42
CA SER A 95 -16.42 -13.37 4.52
C SER A 95 -15.26 -13.92 3.71
N ARG A 96 -14.95 -15.20 3.91
CA ARG A 96 -14.00 -15.90 3.04
C ARG A 96 -14.42 -15.96 1.57
N GLY A 97 -15.73 -15.87 1.31
CA GLY A 97 -16.33 -15.88 -0.02
C GLY A 97 -16.17 -14.55 -0.75
N GLY A 98 -16.11 -13.42 -0.03
CA GLY A 98 -15.94 -12.08 -0.60
C GLY A 98 -14.52 -11.75 -1.04
N ARG A 99 -13.52 -12.58 -0.71
CA ARG A 99 -12.12 -12.39 -1.12
C ARG A 99 -11.91 -12.89 -2.54
N ASP A 100 -12.56 -12.24 -3.50
CA ASP A 100 -12.53 -12.57 -4.92
C ASP A 100 -11.90 -11.44 -5.74
N VAL A 101 -11.61 -11.73 -7.01
CA VAL A 101 -10.98 -10.77 -7.93
C VAL A 101 -11.83 -9.51 -8.09
N VAL A 102 -13.16 -9.64 -8.10
CA VAL A 102 -14.07 -8.50 -8.29
C VAL A 102 -13.96 -7.54 -7.11
N SER A 103 -14.04 -8.05 -5.88
CA SER A 103 -13.98 -7.20 -4.69
C SER A 103 -12.63 -6.48 -4.56
N PHE A 104 -11.51 -7.15 -4.82
CA PHE A 104 -10.18 -6.50 -4.82
C PHE A 104 -9.99 -5.51 -5.98
N THR A 105 -10.58 -5.77 -7.15
CA THR A 105 -10.58 -4.83 -8.27
C THR A 105 -11.36 -3.57 -7.91
N LEU A 106 -12.54 -3.73 -7.30
CA LEU A 106 -13.34 -2.60 -6.84
C LEU A 106 -12.59 -1.78 -5.78
N LEU A 107 -12.03 -2.43 -4.75
CA LEU A 107 -11.23 -1.75 -3.72
C LEU A 107 -10.06 -0.96 -4.33
N TRP A 108 -9.33 -1.57 -5.27
CA TRP A 108 -8.22 -0.91 -5.95
C TRP A 108 -8.68 0.30 -6.79
N MET A 109 -9.78 0.17 -7.53
CA MET A 109 -10.35 1.27 -8.33
C MET A 109 -10.85 2.43 -7.46
N LEU A 110 -11.49 2.13 -6.32
CA LEU A 110 -11.92 3.13 -5.36
C LEU A 110 -10.72 3.88 -4.77
N TYR A 111 -9.67 3.15 -4.37
CA TYR A 111 -8.46 3.75 -3.82
C TYR A 111 -7.71 4.59 -4.86
N LEU A 112 -7.56 4.07 -6.09
CA LEU A 112 -6.94 4.80 -7.20
C LEU A 112 -7.67 6.11 -7.50
N SER A 113 -9.00 6.09 -7.45
CA SER A 113 -9.82 7.29 -7.68
C SER A 113 -9.55 8.38 -6.64
N LEU A 114 -9.38 8.00 -5.38
CA LEU A 114 -9.03 8.91 -4.28
C LEU A 114 -7.57 9.38 -4.39
N TYR A 115 -6.65 8.48 -4.73
CA TYR A 115 -5.23 8.80 -4.91
C TYR A 115 -5.00 9.87 -5.98
N GLN A 116 -5.70 9.78 -7.12
CA GLN A 116 -5.55 10.77 -8.20
C GLN A 116 -5.99 12.18 -7.79
N VAL A 117 -6.93 12.29 -6.86
CA VAL A 117 -7.48 13.58 -6.38
C VAL A 117 -6.83 14.03 -5.07
N GLY A 118 -6.12 13.14 -4.37
CA GLY A 118 -5.52 13.39 -3.06
C GLY A 118 -4.24 14.21 -3.05
N GLN A 119 -3.78 14.69 -4.20
CA GLN A 119 -2.68 15.66 -4.36
C GLN A 119 -1.45 15.33 -3.45
N THR A 120 -0.85 16.33 -2.80
CA THR A 120 0.36 16.20 -1.99
C THR A 120 0.23 15.21 -0.83
N PHE A 121 -0.95 15.09 -0.23
CA PHE A 121 -1.17 14.28 0.97
C PHE A 121 -1.36 12.79 0.69
N MET A 122 -1.78 12.41 -0.53
CA MET A 122 -1.82 11.01 -0.98
C MET A 122 -0.61 10.63 -1.85
N TRP A 123 0.26 11.58 -2.20
CA TRP A 123 1.44 11.31 -3.02
C TRP A 123 2.65 10.80 -2.21
N PHE A 124 2.40 10.01 -1.17
CA PHE A 124 3.43 9.38 -0.38
C PHE A 124 3.74 7.95 -0.84
N GLN A 125 4.91 7.46 -0.45
CA GLN A 125 5.43 6.15 -0.87
C GLN A 125 4.54 4.98 -0.44
N TRP A 126 3.87 5.08 0.72
CA TRP A 126 2.98 4.03 1.22
C TRP A 126 1.69 3.92 0.41
N ASP A 127 1.15 5.02 -0.12
CA ASP A 127 -0.03 5.00 -0.98
C ASP A 127 0.27 4.33 -2.33
N ILE A 128 1.43 4.65 -2.90
CA ILE A 128 1.93 3.98 -4.12
C ILE A 128 2.12 2.49 -3.84
N LEU A 129 2.74 2.13 -2.71
CA LEU A 129 2.93 0.73 -2.31
C LEU A 129 1.58 0.00 -2.15
N LEU A 130 0.57 0.66 -1.56
CA LEU A 130 -0.77 0.08 -1.41
C LEU A 130 -1.44 -0.14 -2.77
N LEU A 131 -1.27 0.78 -3.74
CA LEU A 131 -1.75 0.59 -5.10
C LEU A 131 -1.03 -0.55 -5.84
N GLU A 132 0.29 -0.67 -5.68
CA GLU A 132 1.09 -1.76 -6.27
C GLU A 132 0.70 -3.12 -5.66
N ALA A 133 0.64 -3.20 -4.32
CA ALA A 133 0.22 -4.40 -3.60
C ALA A 133 -1.25 -4.75 -3.92
N GLY A 134 -2.11 -3.74 -4.01
CA GLY A 134 -3.50 -3.84 -4.42
C GLY A 134 -3.66 -4.46 -5.81
N PHE A 135 -2.90 -3.98 -6.78
CA PHE A 135 -2.88 -4.57 -8.12
C PHE A 135 -2.42 -6.04 -8.08
N LEU A 136 -1.40 -6.37 -7.29
CA LEU A 136 -1.01 -7.77 -7.09
C LEU A 136 -2.11 -8.60 -6.43
N THR A 137 -2.92 -8.05 -5.51
CA THR A 137 -4.03 -8.80 -4.91
C THR A 137 -5.08 -9.22 -5.93
N ILE A 138 -5.31 -8.41 -6.98
CA ILE A 138 -6.21 -8.76 -8.09
C ILE A 138 -5.71 -10.03 -8.81
N LEU A 139 -4.41 -10.12 -9.06
CA LEU A 139 -3.79 -11.29 -9.71
C LEU A 139 -3.77 -12.53 -8.81
N ILE A 140 -3.69 -12.33 -7.49
CA ILE A 140 -3.62 -13.39 -6.49
C ILE A 140 -5.01 -13.91 -6.12
N ALA A 141 -6.02 -13.04 -6.15
CA ALA A 141 -7.36 -13.38 -5.73
C ALA A 141 -7.95 -14.50 -6.61
N PRO A 142 -8.68 -15.45 -6.01
CA PRO A 142 -9.28 -16.52 -6.78
C PRO A 142 -10.45 -15.98 -7.62
N PHE A 143 -10.48 -16.35 -8.90
CA PHE A 143 -11.68 -16.18 -9.73
C PHE A 143 -12.79 -17.11 -9.23
N LYS A 144 -13.63 -16.59 -8.33
CA LYS A 144 -14.81 -17.29 -7.80
C LYS A 144 -16.08 -16.60 -8.25
N ILE A 145 -16.16 -16.22 -9.52
CA ILE A 145 -17.44 -15.85 -10.09
C ILE A 145 -18.30 -17.13 -10.09
N GLN A 146 -19.23 -17.22 -9.14
CA GLN A 146 -20.25 -18.28 -9.10
C GLN A 146 -21.27 -18.02 -10.21
N ILE A 147 -20.86 -18.13 -11.48
CA ILE A 147 -21.81 -18.31 -12.57
C ILE A 147 -22.38 -19.73 -12.40
N PRO A 148 -23.70 -19.90 -12.18
CA PRO A 148 -24.30 -21.19 -11.86
C PRO A 148 -24.06 -22.30 -12.91
N LYS A 149 -23.57 -21.94 -14.11
CA LYS A 149 -23.37 -22.84 -15.25
C LYS A 149 -21.91 -23.03 -15.69
N LEU A 150 -20.94 -22.26 -15.19
CA LEU A 150 -19.52 -22.42 -15.54
C LEU A 150 -18.67 -22.58 -14.27
N LYS A 151 -18.43 -23.83 -13.87
CA LYS A 151 -17.34 -24.15 -12.96
C LYS A 151 -16.03 -24.02 -13.73
N PHE A 152 -15.46 -22.81 -13.79
CA PHE A 152 -14.09 -22.66 -14.24
C PHE A 152 -13.19 -23.45 -13.28
N ALA A 153 -12.41 -24.38 -13.82
CA ALA A 153 -11.46 -25.16 -13.03
C ALA A 153 -10.51 -24.17 -12.31
N PRO A 154 -10.23 -24.37 -11.01
CA PRO A 154 -9.31 -23.50 -10.28
C PRO A 154 -7.94 -23.58 -10.96
N SER A 155 -7.53 -22.50 -11.62
CA SER A 155 -6.25 -22.43 -12.31
C SER A 155 -5.12 -22.40 -11.28
N HIS A 156 -4.71 -23.58 -10.83
CA HIS A 156 -3.72 -23.82 -9.77
C HIS A 156 -2.28 -23.46 -10.16
N HIS A 157 -2.02 -23.05 -11.41
CA HIS A 157 -0.67 -22.77 -11.92
C HIS A 157 -0.19 -21.35 -11.60
N HIS A 158 -1.08 -20.40 -11.33
CA HIS A 158 -0.72 -18.99 -11.13
C HIS A 158 -0.12 -18.67 -9.75
N ASP A 159 -0.40 -19.49 -8.72
CA ASP A 159 -0.02 -19.21 -7.32
C ASP A 159 1.50 -19.09 -7.10
N LYS A 160 2.34 -19.74 -7.91
CA LYS A 160 3.80 -19.65 -7.75
C LYS A 160 4.37 -18.33 -8.28
N ILE A 161 3.89 -17.88 -9.45
CA ILE A 161 4.35 -16.65 -10.10
C ILE A 161 3.84 -15.45 -9.30
N THR A 162 2.57 -15.45 -8.92
CA THR A 162 1.98 -14.34 -8.17
C THR A 162 2.60 -14.18 -6.78
N MET A 163 2.87 -15.26 -6.07
CA MET A 163 3.57 -15.20 -4.77
C MET A 163 5.06 -14.86 -4.93
N TRP A 164 5.67 -15.12 -6.09
CA TRP A 164 7.01 -14.62 -6.41
C TRP A 164 6.99 -13.11 -6.62
N LEU A 165 5.96 -12.56 -7.29
CA LEU A 165 5.78 -11.11 -7.43
C LEU A 165 5.61 -10.41 -6.08
N VAL A 166 4.91 -11.03 -5.11
CA VAL A 166 4.84 -10.48 -3.74
C VAL A 166 6.22 -10.41 -3.09
N LYS A 167 7.05 -11.45 -3.25
CA LYS A 167 8.44 -11.43 -2.74
C LYS A 167 9.28 -10.37 -3.45
N TRP A 168 9.08 -10.21 -4.76
CA TRP A 168 9.74 -9.17 -5.54
C TRP A 168 9.34 -7.77 -5.06
N LEU A 169 8.05 -7.54 -4.75
CA LEU A 169 7.59 -6.27 -4.20
C LEU A 169 8.26 -5.98 -2.85
N LEU A 170 8.34 -6.96 -1.95
CA LEU A 170 9.05 -6.82 -0.67
C LEU A 170 10.55 -6.55 -0.85
N PHE A 171 11.20 -7.27 -1.77
CA PHE A 171 12.59 -7.02 -2.14
C PHE A 171 12.77 -5.58 -2.62
N ARG A 172 11.96 -5.15 -3.61
CA ARG A 172 12.04 -3.82 -4.19
C ARG A 172 11.84 -2.74 -3.13
N LEU A 173 10.85 -2.91 -2.24
CA LEU A 173 10.57 -1.96 -1.17
C LEU A 173 11.80 -1.72 -0.30
N MET A 174 12.41 -2.81 0.19
CA MET A 174 13.53 -2.72 1.12
C MET A 174 14.82 -2.26 0.42
N PHE A 175 15.10 -2.84 -0.75
CA PHE A 175 16.26 -2.49 -1.54
C PHE A 175 16.21 -1.03 -2.00
N ALA A 176 15.05 -0.54 -2.47
CA ALA A 176 14.90 0.85 -2.86
C ALA A 176 15.04 1.80 -1.67
N SER A 177 14.51 1.45 -0.49
CA SER A 177 14.71 2.23 0.75
C SER A 177 16.20 2.44 1.04
N GLY A 178 17.00 1.37 0.99
CA GLY A 178 18.44 1.44 1.23
C GLY A 178 19.22 2.20 0.15
N VAL A 179 18.92 1.93 -1.13
CA VAL A 179 19.61 2.58 -2.25
C VAL A 179 19.33 4.07 -2.29
N VAL A 180 18.08 4.51 -2.06
CA VAL A 180 17.71 5.92 -2.08
C VAL A 180 18.49 6.71 -1.01
N LYS A 181 18.75 6.11 0.16
CA LYS A 181 19.57 6.74 1.21
C LYS A 181 20.99 7.02 0.73
N LEU A 182 21.60 6.11 -0.02
CA LEU A 182 22.93 6.32 -0.61
C LEU A 182 22.90 7.31 -1.78
N THR A 183 21.92 7.20 -2.67
CA THR A 183 21.80 8.06 -3.87
C THR A 183 21.36 9.48 -3.52
N SER A 184 20.78 9.71 -2.34
CA SER A 184 20.42 11.05 -1.85
C SER A 184 21.63 11.98 -1.68
N LYS A 185 22.86 11.43 -1.67
CA LYS A 185 24.13 12.16 -1.45
C LYS A 185 24.12 13.01 -0.17
N CYS A 186 23.27 12.68 0.79
CA CYS A 186 23.20 13.41 2.04
C CYS A 186 24.42 13.11 2.92
N PRO A 187 25.14 14.12 3.43
CA PRO A 187 26.33 13.92 4.28
C PRO A 187 26.05 13.09 5.54
N THR A 188 24.83 13.14 6.08
CA THR A 188 24.46 12.40 7.31
C THR A 188 24.30 10.89 7.06
N TRP A 189 23.76 10.52 5.89
CA TRP A 189 23.63 9.12 5.46
C TRP A 189 24.99 8.49 5.12
N TRP A 190 25.87 9.25 4.47
CA TRP A 190 27.25 8.82 4.19
C TRP A 190 28.15 8.84 5.43
N GLY A 191 27.93 9.78 6.36
CA GLY A 191 28.65 9.90 7.63
C GLY A 191 28.15 8.98 8.74
N LEU A 192 27.17 8.12 8.46
CA LEU A 192 26.50 7.21 9.42
C LEU A 192 25.84 7.93 10.62
N THR A 193 25.63 9.24 10.53
CA THR A 193 24.99 10.03 11.61
C THR A 193 23.49 10.19 11.39
N ALA A 194 22.91 9.65 10.31
CA ALA A 194 21.48 9.81 10.04
C ALA A 194 20.58 9.38 11.21
N LEU A 195 20.91 8.30 11.92
CA LEU A 195 20.12 7.84 13.07
C LEU A 195 20.19 8.76 14.29
N THR A 196 21.17 9.68 14.40
CA THR A 196 21.18 10.64 15.51
C THR A 196 20.02 11.62 15.40
N HIS A 197 19.66 11.99 14.18
CA HIS A 197 18.53 12.90 13.92
C HIS A 197 17.23 12.16 13.63
N HIS A 198 17.31 10.94 13.09
CA HIS A 198 16.14 10.20 12.64
C HIS A 198 15.07 10.07 13.73
N PHE A 199 15.46 9.72 14.97
CA PHE A 199 14.53 9.55 16.08
C PHE A 199 13.83 10.85 16.52
N GLU A 200 14.43 12.01 16.28
CA GLU A 200 13.82 13.31 16.59
C GLU A 200 12.81 13.73 15.51
N THR A 201 13.12 13.42 14.25
CA THR A 201 12.37 13.91 13.09
C THR A 201 11.37 12.90 12.52
N GLN A 202 11.06 11.81 13.23
CA GLN A 202 10.07 10.83 12.74
C GLN A 202 8.68 11.47 12.71
N CYS A 203 7.92 11.25 11.63
CA CYS A 203 6.56 11.76 11.52
C CYS A 203 5.61 11.17 12.59
N ILE A 204 5.90 9.96 13.07
CA ILE A 204 5.15 9.27 14.12
C ILE A 204 6.17 8.86 15.21
N PRO A 205 6.53 9.77 16.13
CA PRO A 205 7.51 9.46 17.17
C PRO A 205 6.92 8.41 18.10
N THR A 206 7.65 7.30 18.28
CA THR A 206 7.28 6.30 19.30
C THR A 206 7.86 6.73 20.65
N PRO A 207 7.23 6.39 21.79
CA PRO A 207 7.82 6.66 23.11
C PRO A 207 9.24 6.08 23.25
N PHE A 208 9.51 4.99 22.55
CA PHE A 208 10.84 4.37 22.49
C PHE A 208 11.86 5.19 21.70
N ALA A 209 11.45 5.99 20.72
CA ALA A 209 12.36 6.83 19.94
C ALA A 209 13.17 7.78 20.82
N TRP A 210 12.54 8.34 21.88
CA TRP A 210 13.25 9.18 22.85
C TRP A 210 14.36 8.41 23.55
N PHE A 211 14.10 7.19 24.03
CA PHE A 211 15.11 6.36 24.69
C PHE A 211 16.23 5.96 23.73
N TRP A 212 15.90 5.60 22.48
CA TRP A 212 16.89 5.23 21.46
C TRP A 212 17.80 6.40 21.08
N HIS A 213 17.26 7.62 21.06
CA HIS A 213 18.04 8.82 20.79
C HIS A 213 19.13 9.08 21.84
N GLN A 214 18.90 8.70 23.11
CA GLN A 214 19.87 8.91 24.20
C GLN A 214 21.09 7.97 24.17
N PHE A 215 21.13 6.99 23.26
CA PHE A 215 22.25 6.06 23.17
C PHE A 215 23.53 6.76 22.67
N PRO A 216 24.72 6.23 23.05
CA PRO A 216 25.98 6.82 22.63
C PRO A 216 26.12 6.83 21.11
N THR A 217 26.78 7.86 20.58
CA THR A 217 26.88 8.11 19.13
C THR A 217 27.53 6.96 18.35
N TRP A 218 28.46 6.22 18.95
CA TRP A 218 29.06 5.04 18.31
C TRP A 218 28.02 3.94 18.06
N PHE A 219 27.05 3.77 18.96
CA PHE A 219 25.99 2.78 18.84
C PHE A 219 25.01 3.21 17.75
N LEU A 220 24.65 4.49 17.69
CA LEU A 220 23.79 5.04 16.63
C LEU A 220 24.44 4.92 15.24
N LYS A 221 25.76 5.14 15.14
CA LYS A 221 26.51 4.91 13.89
C LYS A 221 26.54 3.44 13.49
N LEU A 222 26.75 2.53 14.45
CA LEU A 222 26.69 1.09 14.21
C LEU A 222 25.29 0.67 13.74
N SER A 223 24.23 1.15 14.39
CA SER A 223 22.85 0.89 14.00
C SER A 223 22.56 1.41 12.60
N CYS A 224 23.13 2.56 12.20
CA CYS A 224 22.96 3.10 10.85
C CYS A 224 23.62 2.20 9.80
N ALA A 225 24.81 1.68 10.10
CA ALA A 225 25.47 0.67 9.25
C ALA A 225 24.65 -0.62 9.17
N LEU A 226 24.08 -1.09 10.29
CA LEU A 226 23.19 -2.26 10.31
C LEU A 226 21.93 -2.03 9.48
N THR A 227 21.33 -0.84 9.51
CA THR A 227 20.20 -0.49 8.64
C THR A 227 20.56 -0.67 7.17
N TYR A 228 21.74 -0.22 6.72
CA TYR A 228 22.17 -0.46 5.34
C TYR A 228 22.32 -1.95 5.01
N VAL A 229 22.84 -2.75 5.95
CA VAL A 229 22.94 -4.22 5.77
C VAL A 229 21.55 -4.85 5.68
N ILE A 230 20.60 -4.42 6.49
CA ILE A 230 19.23 -4.94 6.48
C ILE A 230 18.48 -4.55 5.21
N GLU A 231 18.73 -3.36 4.69
CA GLU A 231 18.00 -2.84 3.53
C GLU A 231 18.64 -3.19 2.17
N ILE A 232 19.95 -3.46 2.11
CA ILE A 232 20.64 -3.67 0.82
C ILE A 232 21.00 -5.14 0.59
N PRO A 233 21.91 -5.78 1.36
CA PRO A 233 22.29 -7.17 1.13
C PRO A 233 21.27 -8.20 1.63
N ILE A 234 20.61 -7.98 2.77
CA ILE A 234 19.67 -8.97 3.33
C ILE A 234 18.46 -9.27 2.42
N PRO A 235 17.84 -8.32 1.69
CA PRO A 235 16.72 -8.63 0.81
C PRO A 235 17.06 -9.63 -0.31
N PHE A 236 18.31 -9.73 -0.75
CA PHE A 236 18.72 -10.74 -1.74
C PHE A 236 18.52 -12.17 -1.21
N LEU A 237 18.58 -12.38 0.10
CA LEU A 237 18.34 -13.67 0.73
C LEU A 237 16.88 -14.15 0.58
N PHE A 238 15.94 -13.28 0.21
CA PHE A 238 14.57 -13.70 -0.14
C PHE A 238 14.49 -14.66 -1.32
N PHE A 239 15.45 -14.58 -2.24
CA PHE A 239 15.55 -15.44 -3.40
C PHE A 239 16.45 -16.66 -3.17
N ALA A 240 17.07 -16.78 -2.00
CA ALA A 240 17.91 -17.92 -1.69
C ALA A 240 17.08 -19.23 -1.66
N PRO A 241 17.58 -20.33 -2.24
CA PRO A 241 16.86 -21.60 -2.25
C PRO A 241 16.73 -22.20 -0.83
N VAL A 242 17.63 -21.82 0.08
CA VAL A 242 17.69 -22.32 1.46
C VAL A 242 16.58 -21.71 2.31
N ARG A 243 15.80 -22.56 2.99
CA ARG A 243 14.67 -22.11 3.85
C ARG A 243 15.14 -21.28 5.05
N SER A 244 16.24 -21.68 5.70
CA SER A 244 16.77 -20.98 6.89
C SER A 244 17.18 -19.53 6.59
N LEU A 245 17.79 -19.29 5.42
CA LEU A 245 18.18 -17.94 4.99
C LEU A 245 16.96 -17.05 4.74
N ARG A 246 15.88 -17.59 4.18
CA ARG A 246 14.63 -16.84 3.97
C ARG A 246 13.92 -16.49 5.27
N ILE A 247 13.97 -17.38 6.27
CA ILE A 247 13.42 -17.11 7.60
C ILE A 247 14.25 -16.05 8.32
N PHE A 248 15.57 -16.14 8.25
CA PHE A 248 16.48 -15.13 8.79
C PHE A 248 16.20 -13.75 8.17
N ALA A 249 16.10 -13.69 6.84
CA ALA A 249 15.79 -12.45 6.13
C ALA A 249 14.44 -11.87 6.52
N PHE A 250 13.42 -12.70 6.76
CA PHE A 250 12.12 -12.24 7.24
C PHE A 250 12.23 -11.60 8.63
N PHE A 251 12.86 -12.27 9.60
CA PHE A 251 13.00 -11.72 10.94
C PHE A 251 13.87 -10.45 10.96
N ALA A 252 14.94 -10.42 10.17
CA ALA A 252 15.82 -9.26 10.07
C ALA A 252 15.12 -8.01 9.50
N GLN A 253 14.00 -8.14 8.79
CA GLN A 253 13.23 -7.00 8.27
C GLN A 253 12.05 -6.60 9.15
N VAL A 254 11.57 -7.50 10.00
CA VAL A 254 10.47 -7.23 10.94
C VAL A 254 11.01 -6.62 12.25
N CYS A 255 12.24 -6.96 12.62
CA CYS A 255 12.96 -6.42 13.76
C CYS A 255 13.63 -5.09 13.44
#